data_AF-A0A0D4CL98-F1
#
_entry.id   AF-A0A0D4CL98-F1
#
_cell.length_a   1.000
_cell.length_b   1.000
_cell.length_c   1.000
_cell.angle_alpha   90.00
_cell.angle_beta   90.00
_cell.angle_gamma   90.00
#
_symmetry.space_group_name_H-M   'P 1'
#
loop_
_entity.id
_entity.type
_entity.pdbx_description
1 polymer ?
#
loop_
_entity_poly.entity_id
_entity_poly.type
_entity_poly.pdbx_seq_one_letter_code
_entity_poly.pdbx_strand_id
1 'polypeptide(L)'
;MKIALFPGSFDPLTLGHLDLIRRGSALFDQLAVAVMSNDSKKPLFTVEERVAQVKEAVAGLSNVSVITAEGLTVDLMNKIGADYLMRGLRNVTDFQYERDIAAMNQFLDDQAETIFFLADPKYQHLSSSLLKETAAAGGDISAYLPGNINKALEKRLREQKLEQVKEQNEQTR
;
A
#
# COMPACT_ATOMS: atom_id res chain seq x y z
N MET A 1 -22.38 9.19 8.23
CA MET A 1 -21.07 9.62 7.72
C MET A 1 -20.45 8.39 7.09
N LYS A 2 -20.08 8.43 5.81
CA LYS A 2 -19.52 7.30 5.09
C LYS A 2 -18.02 7.22 5.38
N ILE A 3 -17.62 6.24 6.18
CA ILE A 3 -16.20 6.01 6.51
C ILE A 3 -15.72 4.78 5.76
N ALA A 4 -14.65 4.93 5.00
CA ALA A 4 -14.02 3.82 4.29
C ALA A 4 -12.63 3.50 4.85
N LEU A 5 -12.29 2.22 4.84
CA LEU A 5 -10.97 1.69 5.12
C LEU A 5 -10.30 1.25 3.82
N PHE A 6 -9.09 1.73 3.54
CA PHE A 6 -8.23 1.25 2.46
C PHE A 6 -6.97 0.60 3.04
N PRO A 7 -6.98 -0.73 3.25
CA PRO A 7 -5.84 -1.42 3.84
C PRO A 7 -4.87 -1.91 2.77
N GLY A 8 -3.58 -1.86 3.09
CA GLY A 8 -2.53 -2.36 2.20
C GLY A 8 -1.18 -2.44 2.90
N SER A 9 -0.24 -3.20 2.31
CA SER A 9 1.14 -3.19 2.79
C SER A 9 1.84 -1.89 2.43
N PHE A 10 1.54 -1.28 1.29
CA PHE A 10 2.15 -0.03 0.82
C PHE A 10 3.69 -0.05 0.89
N ASP A 11 4.30 -1.11 0.37
CA ASP A 11 5.75 -1.35 0.42
C ASP A 11 6.43 -1.38 -0.97
N PRO A 12 6.60 -0.23 -1.65
CA PRO A 12 6.11 1.10 -1.25
C PRO A 12 4.69 1.40 -1.78
N LEU A 13 4.11 2.52 -1.32
CA LEU A 13 2.94 3.13 -1.96
C LEU A 13 3.31 3.60 -3.38
N THR A 14 2.40 3.40 -4.34
CA THR A 14 2.63 3.66 -5.78
C THR A 14 1.64 4.71 -6.28
N LEU A 15 1.84 5.22 -7.50
CA LEU A 15 0.85 6.11 -8.12
C LEU A 15 -0.49 5.41 -8.36
N GLY A 16 -0.50 4.09 -8.57
CA GLY A 16 -1.74 3.30 -8.63
C GLY A 16 -2.50 3.33 -7.30
N HIS A 17 -1.80 3.15 -6.18
CA HIS A 17 -2.42 3.30 -4.86
C HIS A 17 -2.91 4.74 -4.60
N LEU A 18 -2.12 5.75 -4.99
CA LEU A 18 -2.48 7.16 -4.81
C LEU A 18 -3.70 7.57 -5.64
N ASP A 19 -3.84 7.04 -6.86
CA ASP A 19 -5.04 7.21 -7.69
C ASP A 19 -6.30 6.71 -6.97
N LEU A 20 -6.23 5.49 -6.44
CA LEU A 20 -7.31 4.91 -5.66
C LEU A 20 -7.64 5.75 -4.43
N ILE A 21 -6.64 6.17 -3.65
CA ILE A 21 -6.86 7.03 -2.47
C ILE A 21 -7.56 8.33 -2.85
N ARG A 22 -7.14 8.99 -3.94
CA ARG A 22 -7.78 10.23 -4.42
C ARG A 22 -9.23 9.98 -4.82
N ARG A 23 -9.51 8.92 -5.57
CA ARG A 23 -10.87 8.56 -6.00
C ARG A 23 -11.76 8.18 -4.81
N GLY A 24 -11.23 7.43 -3.84
CA GLY A 24 -11.92 7.11 -2.60
C GLY A 24 -12.22 8.36 -1.77
N SER A 25 -11.25 9.27 -1.63
CA SER A 25 -11.41 10.53 -0.88
C SER A 25 -12.49 11.44 -1.46
N ALA A 26 -12.81 11.32 -2.75
CA ALA A 26 -13.89 12.08 -3.38
C ALA A 26 -15.29 11.45 -3.17
N LEU A 27 -15.37 10.20 -2.72
CA LEU A 27 -16.62 9.45 -2.58
C LEU A 27 -17.06 9.27 -1.12
N PHE A 28 -16.09 9.20 -0.19
CA PHE A 28 -16.34 8.98 1.23
C PHE A 28 -16.12 10.25 2.04
N ASP A 29 -16.88 10.39 3.14
CA ASP A 29 -16.73 11.52 4.06
C ASP A 29 -15.36 11.44 4.76
N GLN A 30 -14.91 10.23 5.10
CA GLN A 30 -13.58 9.95 5.60
C GLN A 30 -12.98 8.68 4.98
N LEU A 31 -11.68 8.72 4.70
CA LEU A 31 -10.93 7.58 4.21
C LEU A 31 -9.74 7.29 5.14
N ALA A 32 -9.73 6.13 5.78
CA ALA A 32 -8.62 5.65 6.57
C ALA A 32 -7.72 4.74 5.71
N VAL A 33 -6.49 5.17 5.44
CA VAL A 33 -5.46 4.35 4.79
C VAL A 33 -4.72 3.57 5.87
N ALA A 34 -4.93 2.25 5.92
CA ALA A 34 -4.33 1.39 6.93
C ALA A 34 -3.09 0.69 6.38
N VAL A 35 -1.94 1.06 6.91
CA VAL A 35 -0.67 0.38 6.64
C VAL A 35 -0.61 -0.88 7.48
N MET A 36 -0.82 -2.02 6.83
CA MET A 36 -0.84 -3.33 7.49
C MET A 36 0.60 -3.78 7.79
N SER A 37 0.86 -4.16 9.04
CA SER A 37 2.03 -4.99 9.37
C SER A 37 1.72 -6.43 8.95
N ASN A 38 2.63 -7.03 8.19
CA ASN A 38 2.53 -8.44 7.85
C ASN A 38 3.91 -9.05 7.95
N ASP A 39 4.16 -9.75 9.06
CA ASP A 39 5.47 -10.29 9.43
C ASP A 39 5.95 -11.42 8.51
N SER A 40 5.06 -11.92 7.63
CA SER A 40 5.38 -13.00 6.68
C SER A 40 6.30 -12.58 5.52
N LYS A 41 6.49 -11.26 5.30
CA LYS A 41 7.36 -10.74 4.23
C LYS A 41 8.51 -9.96 4.85
N LYS A 42 9.69 -9.99 4.21
CA LYS A 42 10.75 -9.01 4.48
C LYS A 42 10.38 -7.70 3.76
N PRO A 43 9.83 -6.69 4.45
CA PRO A 43 9.43 -5.47 3.78
C PRO A 43 10.68 -4.68 3.37
N LEU A 44 10.56 -3.89 2.31
CA LEU A 44 11.62 -2.96 1.95
C LEU A 44 11.68 -1.85 3.00
N PHE A 45 10.54 -1.29 3.40
CA PHE A 45 10.47 -0.22 4.40
C PHE A 45 9.84 -0.71 5.71
N THR A 46 10.30 -0.19 6.86
CA THR A 46 9.65 -0.48 8.15
C THR A 46 8.20 0.03 8.15
N VAL A 47 7.39 -0.42 9.10
CA VAL A 47 6.00 0.06 9.22
C VAL A 47 5.98 1.59 9.37
N GLU A 48 6.87 2.13 10.21
CA GLU A 48 6.99 3.55 10.51
C GLU A 48 7.37 4.36 9.27
N GLU A 49 8.33 3.86 8.49
CA GLU A 49 8.74 4.47 7.22
C GLU A 49 7.59 4.50 6.21
N ARG A 50 6.87 3.38 6.06
CA ARG A 50 5.71 3.30 5.16
C ARG A 50 4.62 4.27 5.58
N VAL A 51 4.31 4.36 6.86
CA VAL A 51 3.33 5.32 7.39
C VAL A 51 3.74 6.75 7.09
N ALA A 52 5.00 7.10 7.33
CA ALA A 52 5.52 8.44 7.05
C ALA A 52 5.42 8.77 5.55
N GLN A 53 5.82 7.83 4.69
CA GLN A 53 5.72 7.95 3.23
C GLN A 53 4.27 8.16 2.76
N VAL A 54 3.34 7.37 3.29
CA VAL A 54 1.91 7.45 2.94
C VAL A 54 1.35 8.80 3.43
N LYS A 55 1.64 9.21 4.66
CA LYS A 55 1.19 10.50 5.23
C LYS A 55 1.62 11.68 4.37
N GLU A 56 2.88 11.71 3.95
CA GLU A 56 3.39 12.78 3.09
C GLU A 56 2.75 12.72 1.69
N ALA A 57 2.57 11.53 1.11
CA ALA A 57 1.97 11.37 -0.21
C ALA A 57 0.49 11.81 -0.27
N VAL A 58 -0.23 11.74 0.86
CA VAL A 58 -1.66 12.11 0.96
C VAL A 58 -1.90 13.44 1.68
N ALA A 59 -0.86 14.19 2.03
CA ALA A 59 -0.96 15.41 2.87
C ALA A 59 -1.90 16.49 2.32
N GLY A 60 -2.17 16.50 1.00
CA GLY A 60 -3.12 17.41 0.36
C GLY A 60 -4.59 17.00 0.47
N LEU A 61 -4.92 15.86 1.08
CA LEU A 61 -6.28 15.32 1.18
C LEU A 61 -6.78 15.44 2.63
N SER A 62 -7.65 16.41 2.89
CA SER A 62 -8.08 16.78 4.26
C SER A 62 -8.93 15.73 4.97
N ASN A 63 -9.56 14.83 4.22
CA ASN A 63 -10.41 13.75 4.75
C ASN A 63 -9.73 12.38 4.74
N VAL A 64 -8.42 12.33 4.50
CA VAL A 64 -7.63 11.09 4.52
C VAL A 64 -6.82 11.02 5.81
N SER A 65 -7.01 9.94 6.57
CA SER A 65 -6.18 9.61 7.72
C SER A 65 -5.28 8.41 7.41
N VAL A 66 -4.12 8.34 8.05
CA VAL A 66 -3.18 7.23 7.86
C VAL A 66 -2.93 6.58 9.20
N ILE A 67 -3.24 5.29 9.30
CA ILE A 67 -3.15 4.50 10.52
C ILE A 67 -2.29 3.26 10.27
N THR A 68 -1.73 2.71 11.35
CA THR A 68 -1.11 1.39 11.37
C THR A 68 -2.10 0.39 11.92
N ALA A 69 -2.11 -0.82 11.39
CA ALA A 69 -2.92 -1.89 11.92
C ALA A 69 -2.29 -3.25 11.70
N GLU A 70 -2.74 -4.18 12.53
CA GLU A 70 -2.45 -5.61 12.48
C GLU A 70 -3.74 -6.39 12.76
N GLY A 71 -3.75 -7.68 12.46
CA GLY A 71 -4.93 -8.53 12.67
C GLY A 71 -5.97 -8.45 11.56
N LEU A 72 -7.23 -8.75 11.91
CA LEU A 72 -8.33 -8.87 10.95
C LEU A 72 -8.81 -7.50 10.46
N THR A 73 -9.16 -7.44 9.18
CA THR A 73 -9.63 -6.19 8.55
C THR A 73 -10.97 -5.74 9.14
N VAL A 74 -11.88 -6.68 9.43
CA VAL A 74 -13.18 -6.38 10.05
C VAL A 74 -13.05 -5.79 11.45
N ASP A 75 -12.11 -6.27 12.27
CA ASP A 75 -11.88 -5.71 13.60
C ASP A 75 -11.41 -4.26 13.52
N LEU A 76 -10.55 -3.96 12.53
CA LEU A 76 -10.11 -2.61 12.27
C LEU A 76 -11.25 -1.71 11.78
N MET A 77 -12.09 -2.22 10.88
CA MET A 77 -13.28 -1.51 10.41
C MET A 77 -14.18 -1.13 11.59
N ASN A 78 -14.49 -2.09 12.45
CA ASN A 78 -15.29 -1.86 13.66
C ASN A 78 -14.65 -0.85 14.60
N LYS A 79 -13.33 -0.95 14.83
CA LYS A 79 -12.60 -0.03 15.71
C LYS A 79 -12.67 1.43 15.26
N ILE A 80 -12.69 1.69 13.96
CA ILE A 80 -12.74 3.05 13.40
C ILE A 80 -14.13 3.47 12.93
N GLY A 81 -15.14 2.60 13.07
CA GLY A 81 -16.49 2.82 12.58
C GLY A 81 -16.60 2.89 11.05
N ALA A 82 -15.76 2.14 10.34
CA ALA A 82 -15.82 2.06 8.88
C ALA A 82 -16.84 1.02 8.41
N ASP A 83 -17.81 1.46 7.61
CA ASP A 83 -18.80 0.58 6.98
C ASP A 83 -18.26 -0.01 5.67
N TYR A 84 -17.28 0.67 5.04
CA TYR A 84 -16.83 0.34 3.69
C TYR A 84 -15.37 -0.11 3.66
N LEU A 85 -15.11 -1.29 3.10
CA LEU A 85 -13.78 -1.76 2.74
C LEU A 85 -13.49 -1.41 1.27
N MET A 86 -12.55 -0.51 1.04
CA MET A 86 -12.10 -0.15 -0.30
C MET A 86 -11.00 -1.11 -0.77
N ARG A 87 -11.14 -1.66 -1.98
CA ARG A 87 -10.13 -2.53 -2.62
C ARG A 87 -9.88 -2.13 -4.08
N GLY A 88 -8.66 -2.33 -4.56
CA GLY A 88 -8.27 -2.06 -5.94
C GLY A 88 -8.19 -3.35 -6.77
N LEU A 89 -8.70 -3.33 -7.99
CA LEU A 89 -8.63 -4.43 -8.95
C LEU A 89 -7.82 -4.03 -10.17
N ARG A 90 -6.74 -4.77 -10.44
CA ARG A 90 -5.93 -4.54 -11.66
C ARG A 90 -6.25 -5.51 -12.78
N ASN A 91 -6.63 -6.74 -12.45
CA ASN A 91 -6.85 -7.83 -13.40
C ASN A 91 -7.80 -8.89 -12.81
N VAL A 92 -8.06 -9.94 -13.59
CA VAL A 92 -8.96 -11.04 -13.21
C VAL A 92 -8.43 -11.85 -12.02
N THR A 93 -7.11 -12.02 -11.90
CA THR A 93 -6.48 -12.75 -10.79
C THR A 93 -6.67 -12.01 -9.47
N ASP A 94 -6.46 -10.69 -9.47
CA ASP A 94 -6.76 -9.84 -8.31
C ASP A 94 -8.23 -9.97 -7.94
N PHE A 95 -9.14 -9.90 -8.91
CA PHE A 95 -10.58 -10.01 -8.64
C PHE A 95 -10.95 -11.30 -7.89
N GLN A 96 -10.41 -12.45 -8.30
CA GLN A 96 -10.69 -13.72 -7.63
C GLN A 96 -10.24 -13.70 -6.16
N TYR A 97 -8.99 -13.29 -5.93
CA TYR A 97 -8.42 -13.21 -4.59
C TYR A 97 -9.18 -12.22 -3.69
N GLU A 98 -9.47 -11.03 -4.23
CA GLU A 98 -10.13 -9.95 -3.50
C GLU A 98 -11.61 -10.22 -3.22
N ARG A 99 -12.31 -10.90 -4.13
CA ARG A 99 -13.67 -11.40 -3.92
C ARG A 99 -13.73 -12.38 -2.75
N ASP A 100 -12.77 -13.30 -2.67
CA ASP A 100 -12.75 -14.31 -1.61
C ASP A 100 -12.46 -13.66 -0.25
N ILE A 101 -11.56 -12.67 -0.19
CA ILE A 101 -11.35 -11.84 1.01
C ILE A 101 -12.63 -11.08 1.41
N ALA A 102 -13.31 -10.46 0.46
CA ALA A 102 -14.55 -9.75 0.71
C ALA A 102 -15.62 -10.66 1.32
N ALA A 103 -15.80 -11.86 0.77
CA ALA A 103 -16.73 -12.85 1.29
C ALA A 103 -16.38 -13.29 2.72
N MET A 104 -15.09 -13.42 3.05
CA MET A 104 -14.66 -13.76 4.42
C MET A 104 -14.89 -12.61 5.40
N ASN A 105 -14.63 -11.37 5.00
CA ASN A 105 -14.93 -10.22 5.84
C ASN A 105 -16.44 -10.11 6.09
N GLN A 106 -17.28 -10.28 5.05
CA GLN A 106 -18.73 -10.28 5.19
C GLN A 106 -19.27 -11.43 6.06
N PHE A 107 -18.60 -12.59 6.03
CA PHE A 107 -18.94 -13.71 6.92
C PHE A 107 -18.64 -13.40 8.39
N LEU A 108 -17.55 -12.69 8.66
CA LEU A 108 -17.15 -12.32 10.02
C LEU A 108 -17.96 -11.13 10.56
N ASP A 109 -18.40 -10.24 9.67
CA ASP A 109 -19.20 -9.06 9.99
C ASP A 109 -20.12 -8.74 8.81
N ASP A 110 -21.43 -8.93 9.00
CA ASP A 110 -22.43 -8.77 7.94
C ASP A 110 -22.66 -7.30 7.52
N GLN A 111 -22.11 -6.35 8.28
CA GLN A 111 -22.12 -4.92 7.93
C GLN A 111 -20.91 -4.49 7.11
N ALA A 112 -19.88 -5.34 6.98
CA ALA A 112 -18.66 -5.01 6.23
C ALA A 112 -18.91 -5.04 4.71
N GLU A 113 -19.13 -3.87 4.10
CA GLU A 113 -19.38 -3.75 2.67
C GLU A 113 -18.08 -3.51 1.88
N THR A 114 -17.74 -4.39 0.94
CA THR A 114 -16.52 -4.23 0.12
C THR A 114 -16.80 -3.53 -1.21
N ILE A 115 -16.13 -2.41 -1.46
CA ILE A 115 -16.23 -1.64 -2.71
C ILE A 115 -14.94 -1.80 -3.53
N PHE A 116 -15.09 -2.33 -4.74
CA PHE A 116 -14.00 -2.52 -5.69
C PHE A 116 -13.84 -1.33 -6.64
N PHE A 117 -12.61 -0.86 -6.76
CA PHE A 117 -12.21 0.15 -7.73
C PHE A 117 -11.35 -0.50 -8.81
N LEU A 118 -11.76 -0.36 -10.06
CA LEU A 118 -10.88 -0.70 -11.19
C LEU A 118 -9.72 0.28 -11.22
N ALA A 119 -8.50 -0.25 -11.26
CA ALA A 119 -7.29 0.54 -11.44
C ALA A 119 -7.31 1.23 -12.81
N ASP A 120 -6.83 2.48 -12.86
CA ASP A 120 -6.60 3.19 -14.12
C ASP A 120 -5.72 2.32 -15.04
N PRO A 121 -6.08 2.16 -16.34
CA PRO A 121 -5.32 1.36 -17.29
C PRO A 121 -3.81 1.61 -17.27
N LYS A 122 -3.37 2.86 -17.06
CA LYS A 122 -1.93 3.19 -17.00
C LYS A 122 -1.21 2.67 -15.75
N TYR A 123 -1.93 2.17 -14.76
CA TYR A 123 -1.40 1.63 -13.51
C TYR A 123 -1.72 0.15 -13.30
N GLN A 124 -2.46 -0.50 -14.20
CA GLN A 124 -2.88 -1.90 -14.05
C GLN A 124 -1.71 -2.89 -13.99
N HIS A 125 -0.59 -2.60 -14.66
CA HIS A 125 0.61 -3.43 -14.63
C HIS A 125 1.44 -3.26 -13.35
N LEU A 126 1.11 -2.30 -12.48
CA LEU A 126 1.93 -2.00 -11.30
C LEU A 126 1.66 -2.98 -10.17
N SER A 127 2.76 -3.53 -9.61
CA SER A 127 2.78 -4.14 -8.29
C SER A 127 4.01 -3.66 -7.53
N SER A 128 3.90 -3.45 -6.21
CA SER A 128 5.06 -3.02 -5.42
C SER A 128 6.21 -4.04 -5.49
N SER A 129 5.92 -5.34 -5.61
CA SER A 129 6.95 -6.37 -5.82
C SER A 129 7.70 -6.17 -7.15
N LEU A 130 6.97 -6.06 -8.27
CA LEU A 130 7.57 -5.85 -9.59
C LEU A 130 8.41 -4.57 -9.65
N LEU A 131 7.92 -3.49 -9.03
CA LEU A 131 8.65 -2.23 -8.96
C LEU A 131 9.93 -2.39 -8.14
N LYS A 132 9.89 -3.06 -6.98
CA LYS A 132 11.08 -3.33 -6.17
C LYS A 132 12.11 -4.18 -6.91
N GLU A 133 11.68 -5.23 -7.60
CA GLU A 133 12.55 -6.10 -8.42
C GLU A 133 13.21 -5.31 -9.56
N THR A 134 12.42 -4.49 -10.27
CA THR A 134 12.92 -3.64 -11.36
C THR A 134 13.95 -2.63 -10.86
N ALA A 135 13.67 -1.97 -9.73
CA ALA A 135 14.58 -0.98 -9.16
C ALA A 135 15.87 -1.63 -8.62
N ALA A 136 15.78 -2.82 -8.01
CA ALA A 136 16.95 -3.59 -7.58
C ALA A 136 17.83 -4.04 -8.76
N ALA A 137 17.23 -4.30 -9.92
CA ALA A 137 17.94 -4.58 -11.17
C ALA A 137 18.51 -3.33 -11.87
N GLY A 138 18.32 -2.13 -11.29
CA GLY A 138 18.83 -0.87 -11.84
C GLY A 138 17.91 -0.20 -12.88
N GLY A 139 16.67 -0.67 -13.03
CA GLY A 139 15.67 0.00 -13.87
C GLY A 139 15.10 1.25 -13.21
N ASP A 140 14.83 2.27 -14.02
CA ASP A 140 14.15 3.49 -13.57
C ASP A 140 12.64 3.25 -13.46
N ILE A 141 12.11 3.42 -12.24
CA ILE A 141 10.68 3.31 -11.93
C ILE A 141 10.07 4.61 -11.42
N SER A 142 10.80 5.72 -11.52
CA SER A 142 10.43 7.01 -10.94
C SER A 142 9.06 7.51 -11.40
N ALA A 143 8.68 7.17 -12.63
CA ALA A 143 7.39 7.48 -13.24
C ALA A 143 6.18 6.80 -12.54
N TYR A 144 6.40 5.84 -11.63
CA TYR A 144 5.34 5.04 -11.01
C TYR A 144 5.19 5.26 -9.50
N LEU A 145 5.98 6.15 -8.90
CA LEU A 145 5.96 6.44 -7.47
C LEU A 145 5.76 7.94 -7.20
N PRO A 146 5.14 8.30 -6.06
CA PRO A 146 5.20 9.66 -5.54
C PRO A 146 6.64 10.15 -5.35
N GLY A 147 6.88 11.45 -5.53
CA GLY A 147 8.22 12.03 -5.49
C GLY A 147 8.97 11.84 -4.17
N ASN A 148 8.26 11.84 -3.03
CA ASN A 148 8.86 11.57 -1.73
C ASN A 148 9.31 10.10 -1.58
N ILE A 149 8.55 9.18 -2.17
CA ILE A 149 8.85 7.75 -2.17
C ILE A 149 10.01 7.44 -3.13
N ASN A 150 10.10 8.12 -4.27
CA ASN A 150 11.28 8.03 -5.15
C ASN A 150 12.57 8.34 -4.39
N LYS A 151 12.60 9.48 -3.67
CA LYS A 151 13.75 9.87 -2.85
C LYS A 151 14.10 8.82 -1.78
N ALA A 152 13.08 8.26 -1.12
CA ALA A 152 13.28 7.24 -0.10
C ALA A 152 13.83 5.93 -0.68
N LEU A 153 13.33 5.51 -1.85
CA LEU A 153 13.79 4.33 -2.55
C LEU A 153 15.23 4.46 -3.04
N GLU A 154 15.59 5.57 -3.69
CA GLU A 154 16.95 5.84 -4.15
C GLU A 154 17.96 5.78 -3.00
N LYS A 155 17.60 6.40 -1.85
CA LYS A 155 18.41 6.33 -0.64
C LYS A 155 18.60 4.89 -0.17
N ARG A 156 17.51 4.11 -0.10
CA ARG A 156 17.56 2.72 0.38
C ARG A 156 18.40 1.82 -0.51
N LEU A 157 18.25 1.92 -1.83
CA LEU A 157 19.01 1.12 -2.79
C LEU A 157 20.51 1.46 -2.73
N ARG A 158 20.85 2.74 -2.52
CA ARG A 158 22.24 3.16 -2.30
C ARG A 158 22.83 2.58 -1.02
N GLU A 159 22.09 2.61 0.09
CA GLU A 159 22.52 2.04 1.37
C GLU A 159 22.76 0.53 1.27
N GLN A 160 21.84 -0.22 0.64
CA GLN A 160 21.99 -1.66 0.42
C GLN A 160 23.21 -2.00 -0.44
N LYS A 161 23.47 -1.23 -1.51
CA LYS A 161 24.64 -1.43 -2.36
C LYS A 161 25.95 -1.18 -1.61
N LEU A 162 25.98 -0.16 -0.74
CA LEU A 162 27.16 0.12 0.09
C LEU A 162 27.42 -1.00 1.11
N GLU A 163 26.37 -1.57 1.69
CA GLU A 163 26.49 -2.67 2.64
C GLU A 163 26.99 -3.97 1.98
N GLN A 164 26.45 -4.31 0.80
CA GLN A 164 26.94 -5.45 0.00
C GLN A 164 28.42 -5.34 -0.35
N VAL A 165 28.89 -4.13 -0.69
CA VAL A 165 30.32 -3.90 -1.00
C VAL A 165 31.20 -4.09 0.25
N LYS A 166 30.73 -3.67 1.44
CA LYS A 166 31.47 -3.91 2.68
C LYS A 166 31.53 -5.40 3.04
N GLU A 167 30.40 -6.10 2.98
CA GLU A 167 30.32 -7.54 3.26
C GLU A 167 31.25 -8.33 2.32
N GLN A 168 31.25 -7.98 1.02
CA GLN A 168 32.15 -8.62 0.05
C GLN A 168 33.63 -8.34 0.35
N ASN A 169 33.97 -7.11 0.75
CA ASN A 169 35.35 -6.76 1.12
C ASN A 169 35.82 -7.42 2.41
N GLU A 170 34.92 -7.70 3.36
CA GLU A 170 35.22 -8.42 4.61
C GLU A 170 35.39 -9.92 4.38
N GLN A 171 34.62 -10.52 3.47
CA GLN A 171 34.75 -11.95 3.11
C GLN A 171 35.99 -12.26 2.27
N THR A 172 36.60 -11.25 1.64
CA THR A 172 37.80 -11.42 0.79
C THR A 172 39.11 -11.08 1.54
N ARG A 173 39.03 -10.80 2.84
CA ARG A 173 40.18 -10.56 3.74
C ARG A 173 40.38 -11.75 4.68
#